data_AF-A0AAD4BPB3-F1
#
_entry.id   AF-A0AAD4BPB3-F1
#
_cell.length_a   1.000
_cell.length_b   1.000
_cell.length_c   1.000
_cell.angle_alpha   90.00
_cell.angle_beta   90.00
_cell.angle_gamma   90.00
#
_symmetry.space_group_name_H-M   'P 1'
#
loop_
_entity.id
_entity.type
_entity.pdbx_description
1 polymer ?
#
loop_
_entity_poly.entity_id
_entity_poly.type
_entity_poly.pdbx_seq_one_letter_code
_entity_poly.pdbx_strand_id
1 'polypeptide(L)'
;ECTLLMIESELLVFNDILKKTNVPDLRVEWNFPKIHLWKHAVRDIWLKGVLRNFSTWPNESMHGTLREAYDHRSNGRDVATQILCVDQHILALKLLRQSIDSQNCLDDNEDPKSNLAMLNLEANVNSTNYSLGSPCKLIDMRTLETRNTTDRAFSELCQKFTAFLNSSIHGWGYEDVSYIKIPSTFEV
;
A
#
# COMPACT_ATOMS: atom_id res chain seq x y z
N GLU A 1 13.16 -32.75 10.71
CA GLU A 1 13.93 -32.64 11.98
C GLU A 1 15.33 -33.23 11.90
N CYS A 2 15.52 -34.44 11.32
CA CYS A 2 16.83 -35.11 11.26
C CYS A 2 18.00 -34.26 10.69
N THR A 3 17.75 -33.45 9.65
CA THR A 3 18.79 -32.66 8.97
C THR A 3 19.33 -31.50 9.80
N LEU A 4 18.50 -30.83 10.61
CA LEU A 4 18.95 -29.70 11.44
C LEU A 4 19.83 -30.18 12.59
N LEU A 5 19.49 -31.33 13.18
CA LEU A 5 20.30 -31.98 14.20
C LEU A 5 21.66 -32.42 13.66
N MET A 6 21.70 -32.92 12.42
CA MET A 6 22.98 -33.21 11.74
C MET A 6 23.82 -31.94 11.58
N ILE A 7 23.22 -30.82 11.18
CA ILE A 7 23.94 -29.55 11.07
C ILE A 7 24.49 -29.09 12.43
N GLU A 8 23.73 -29.22 13.52
CA GLU A 8 24.22 -28.90 14.87
C GLU A 8 25.41 -29.78 15.27
N SER A 9 25.36 -31.07 14.97
CA SER A 9 26.48 -31.97 15.26
C SER A 9 27.75 -31.61 14.48
N GLU A 10 27.61 -31.26 13.20
CA GLU A 10 28.74 -30.82 12.35
C GLU A 10 29.29 -29.46 12.78
N LEU A 11 28.44 -28.55 13.25
CA LEU A 11 28.87 -27.25 13.79
C LEU A 11 29.75 -27.40 15.04
N LEU A 12 29.49 -28.42 15.87
CA LEU A 12 30.35 -28.72 17.03
C LEU A 12 31.74 -29.19 16.58
N VAL A 13 31.79 -30.10 15.60
CA VAL A 13 33.05 -30.58 15.01
C VAL A 13 33.82 -29.42 14.38
N PHE A 14 33.15 -28.57 13.63
CA PHE A 14 33.73 -27.38 13.01
C PHE A 14 34.31 -26.40 14.04
N ASN A 15 33.61 -26.14 15.14
CA ASN A 15 34.08 -25.26 16.22
C ASN A 15 35.34 -25.82 16.91
N ASP A 16 35.38 -27.13 17.12
CA ASP A 16 36.56 -27.79 17.71
C ASP A 16 37.77 -27.76 16.77
N ILE A 17 37.55 -27.88 15.46
CA ILE A 17 38.60 -27.73 14.45
C ILE A 17 39.09 -26.27 14.42
N LEU A 18 38.18 -25.29 14.41
CA LEU A 18 38.52 -23.85 14.41
C LEU A 18 39.39 -23.45 15.60
N LYS A 19 39.14 -24.01 16.79
CA LYS A 19 39.96 -23.76 17.98
C LYS A 19 41.37 -24.36 17.88
N LYS A 20 41.53 -25.44 17.10
CA LYS A 20 42.80 -26.15 16.91
C LYS A 20 43.59 -25.62 15.72
N THR A 21 42.94 -24.93 14.78
CA THR A 21 43.61 -24.37 13.61
C THR A 21 44.49 -23.19 13.97
N ASN A 22 45.78 -23.28 13.67
CA ASN A 22 46.75 -22.21 13.86
C ASN A 22 46.96 -21.42 12.55
N VAL A 23 45.86 -20.99 11.94
CA VAL A 23 45.90 -20.19 10.71
C VAL A 23 46.24 -18.75 11.08
N PRO A 24 47.34 -18.17 10.57
CA PRO A 24 47.68 -16.79 10.86
C PRO A 24 46.55 -15.86 10.38
N ASP A 25 46.17 -14.90 11.23
CA ASP A 25 45.09 -13.91 11.01
C ASP A 25 43.63 -14.45 11.08
N LEU A 26 43.44 -15.74 11.41
CA LEU A 26 42.09 -16.27 11.64
C LEU A 26 41.55 -15.80 13.00
N ARG A 27 40.60 -14.87 12.98
CA ARG A 27 39.91 -14.40 14.18
C ARG A 27 38.81 -15.37 14.58
N VAL A 28 39.10 -16.21 15.57
CA VAL A 28 38.14 -17.18 16.15
C VAL A 28 37.23 -16.53 17.19
N GLU A 29 37.48 -15.27 17.53
CA GLU A 29 36.69 -14.51 18.50
C GLU A 29 35.25 -14.26 18.04
N TRP A 30 34.36 -14.11 19.02
CA TRP A 30 32.92 -13.86 18.87
C TRP A 30 32.55 -12.75 17.87
N ASN A 31 33.46 -11.79 17.68
CA ASN A 31 33.25 -10.59 16.88
C ASN A 31 33.53 -10.78 15.39
N PHE A 32 33.91 -11.97 14.92
CA PHE A 32 34.08 -12.22 13.50
C PHE A 32 32.73 -12.55 12.84
N PRO A 33 32.15 -11.66 12.00
CA PRO A 33 30.76 -11.79 11.55
C PRO A 33 30.46 -13.11 10.82
N LYS A 34 31.45 -13.66 10.11
CA LYS A 34 31.30 -14.91 9.36
C LYS A 34 31.22 -16.16 10.26
N ILE A 35 31.94 -16.21 11.37
CA ILE A 35 31.88 -17.36 12.30
C ILE A 35 30.63 -17.24 13.19
N HIS A 36 30.27 -16.01 13.57
CA HIS A 36 29.06 -15.73 14.34
C HIS A 36 27.79 -16.18 13.61
N LEU A 37 27.70 -15.97 12.29
CA LEU A 37 26.56 -16.39 11.47
C LEU A 37 26.27 -17.90 11.60
N TRP A 38 27.29 -18.75 11.53
CA TRP A 38 27.12 -20.21 11.56
C TRP A 38 26.57 -20.73 12.89
N LYS A 39 26.90 -20.06 14.01
CA LYS A 39 26.37 -20.44 15.33
C LYS A 39 24.90 -20.11 15.48
N HIS A 40 24.44 -19.02 14.85
CA HIS A 40 23.05 -18.61 14.88
C HIS A 40 22.21 -19.25 13.77
N ALA A 41 22.82 -19.75 12.70
CA ALA A 41 22.13 -20.26 11.51
C ALA A 41 21.03 -21.29 11.82
N VAL A 42 21.32 -22.30 12.65
CA VAL A 42 20.31 -23.33 12.97
C VAL A 42 19.17 -22.75 13.82
N ARG A 43 19.49 -21.96 14.84
CA ARG A 43 18.50 -21.25 15.66
C ARG A 43 17.64 -20.31 14.81
N ASP A 44 18.27 -19.58 13.89
CA ASP A 44 17.61 -18.70 12.95
C ASP A 44 16.69 -19.48 12.01
N ILE A 45 17.09 -20.67 11.53
CA ILE A 45 16.21 -21.52 10.72
C ILE A 45 15.03 -22.05 11.55
N TRP A 46 15.21 -22.42 12.81
CA TRP A 46 14.09 -22.80 13.68
C TRP A 46 13.13 -21.64 13.94
N LEU A 47 13.66 -20.45 14.22
CA LEU A 47 12.86 -19.26 14.53
C LEU A 47 12.20 -18.67 13.26
N LYS A 48 12.92 -18.65 12.13
CA LYS A 48 12.46 -18.10 10.84
C LYS A 48 11.70 -19.10 9.99
N GLY A 49 11.98 -20.39 10.11
CA GLY A 49 11.30 -21.47 9.38
C GLY A 49 9.82 -21.63 9.74
N VAL A 50 9.41 -21.12 10.91
CA VAL A 50 8.00 -21.05 11.32
C VAL A 50 7.28 -19.85 10.69
N LEU A 51 8.00 -18.84 10.18
CA LEU A 51 7.45 -17.70 9.44
C LEU A 51 7.25 -18.09 7.96
N ARG A 52 6.42 -19.12 7.70
CA ARG A 52 6.15 -19.68 6.36
C ARG A 52 5.75 -18.63 5.31
N ASN A 53 5.24 -17.46 5.72
CA ASN A 53 4.83 -16.36 4.84
C ASN A 53 5.12 -14.95 5.42
N PHE A 54 6.03 -14.82 6.38
CA PHE A 54 6.30 -13.53 7.03
C PHE A 54 7.79 -13.18 6.97
N SER A 55 8.36 -13.25 5.78
CA SER A 55 9.55 -12.46 5.52
C SER A 55 9.09 -11.00 5.51
N THR A 56 9.20 -10.31 6.64
CA THR A 56 8.99 -8.87 6.75
C THR A 56 10.18 -8.15 6.11
N TRP A 57 10.35 -8.32 4.80
CA TRP A 57 11.04 -7.34 3.98
C TRP A 57 9.94 -6.49 3.32
N PRO A 58 9.18 -5.68 4.09
CA PRO A 58 8.12 -4.83 3.54
C PRO A 58 8.65 -3.85 2.47
N ASN A 59 9.96 -3.71 2.41
CA ASN A 59 10.74 -2.83 1.57
C ASN A 59 11.50 -3.56 0.45
N GLU A 60 11.34 -4.88 0.27
CA GLU A 60 11.99 -5.58 -0.86
C GLU A 60 11.44 -5.09 -2.21
N SER A 61 10.13 -4.84 -2.27
CA SER A 61 9.49 -4.16 -3.42
C SER A 61 9.94 -2.70 -3.57
N MET A 62 10.36 -2.05 -2.48
CA MET A 62 10.82 -0.67 -2.47
C MET A 62 12.23 -0.52 -3.06
N HIS A 63 13.00 -1.61 -3.21
CA HIS A 63 14.31 -1.53 -3.86
C HIS A 63 14.22 -1.10 -5.32
N GLY A 64 13.16 -1.49 -6.04
CA GLY A 64 12.93 -1.06 -7.42
C GLY A 64 12.71 0.46 -7.50
N THR A 65 11.78 0.98 -6.69
CA THR A 65 11.44 2.41 -6.69
C THR A 65 12.60 3.28 -6.20
N LEU A 66 13.37 2.81 -5.21
CA LEU A 66 14.59 3.50 -4.75
C LEU A 66 15.67 3.54 -5.83
N ARG A 67 15.85 2.45 -6.57
CA ARG A 67 16.82 2.40 -7.68
C ARG A 67 16.42 3.35 -8.80
N GLU A 68 15.15 3.34 -9.21
CA GLU A 68 14.63 4.27 -10.21
C GLU A 68 14.79 5.73 -9.77
N ALA A 69 14.48 6.04 -8.50
CA ALA A 69 14.68 7.37 -7.94
C ALA A 69 16.16 7.79 -7.98
N TYR A 70 17.09 6.88 -7.66
CA TYR A 70 18.52 7.15 -7.75
C TYR A 70 18.97 7.37 -9.21
N ASP A 71 18.56 6.48 -10.11
CA ASP A 71 18.93 6.52 -11.54
C ASP A 71 18.42 7.79 -12.24
N HIS A 72 17.24 8.28 -11.87
CA HIS A 72 16.61 9.45 -12.48
C HIS A 72 16.88 10.78 -11.78
N ARG A 73 17.43 10.78 -10.56
CA ARG A 73 17.60 12.01 -9.77
C ARG A 73 19.01 12.29 -9.28
N SER A 74 19.87 11.28 -9.10
CA SER A 74 21.14 11.50 -8.40
C SER A 74 22.25 10.48 -8.67
N ASN A 75 22.26 9.81 -9.83
CA ASN A 75 23.24 8.75 -10.11
C ASN A 75 24.70 9.25 -10.33
N GLY A 76 24.96 10.54 -10.10
CA GLY A 76 26.27 11.18 -10.23
C GLY A 76 26.71 11.39 -11.67
N ARG A 77 25.83 11.18 -12.65
CA ARG A 77 26.06 11.38 -14.08
C ARG A 77 24.92 12.21 -14.66
N ASP A 78 25.20 12.99 -15.70
CA ASP A 78 24.17 13.77 -16.42
C ASP A 78 23.26 14.62 -15.51
N VAL A 79 23.89 15.32 -14.57
CA VAL A 79 23.22 16.05 -13.48
C VAL A 79 22.27 17.13 -14.02
N ALA A 80 22.64 17.81 -15.10
CA ALA A 80 21.82 18.89 -15.68
C ALA A 80 20.48 18.35 -16.21
N THR A 81 20.49 17.25 -16.96
CA THR A 81 19.28 16.63 -17.50
C THR A 81 18.40 16.06 -16.38
N GLN A 82 19.00 15.47 -15.35
CA GLN A 82 18.27 14.97 -14.18
C GLN A 82 17.55 16.08 -13.42
N ILE A 83 18.22 17.22 -13.20
CA ILE A 83 17.60 18.40 -12.56
C ILE A 83 16.41 18.88 -13.40
N LEU A 84 16.58 19.03 -14.71
CA LEU A 84 15.51 19.47 -15.61
C LEU A 84 14.30 18.53 -15.59
N CYS A 85 14.52 17.21 -15.60
CA CYS A 85 13.43 16.22 -15.50
C CYS A 85 12.69 16.33 -14.16
N VAL A 86 13.40 16.52 -13.05
CA VAL A 86 12.78 16.70 -11.73
C VAL A 86 11.96 17.99 -11.68
N ASP A 87 12.51 19.10 -12.18
CA ASP A 87 11.81 20.39 -12.25
C ASP A 87 10.56 20.31 -13.12
N GLN A 88 10.63 19.62 -14.26
CA GLN A 88 9.48 19.38 -15.12
C GLN A 88 8.39 18.58 -14.41
N HIS A 89 8.74 17.52 -13.68
CA HIS A 89 7.79 16.75 -12.88
C HIS A 89 7.15 17.60 -11.77
N ILE A 90 7.93 18.43 -11.08
CA ILE A 90 7.43 19.34 -10.05
C ILE A 90 6.48 20.37 -10.65
N LEU A 91 6.81 20.94 -11.82
CA LEU A 91 5.95 21.88 -12.52
C LEU A 91 4.62 21.23 -12.93
N ALA A 92 4.65 20.04 -13.51
CA ALA A 92 3.46 19.29 -13.88
C ALA A 92 2.57 19.00 -12.67
N LEU A 93 3.16 18.57 -11.55
CA LEU A 93 2.43 18.34 -10.31
C LEU A 93 1.79 19.62 -9.75
N LYS A 94 2.52 20.75 -9.79
CA LYS A 94 1.98 22.06 -9.38
C LYS A 94 0.80 22.49 -10.25
N LEU A 95 0.89 22.29 -11.56
CA LEU A 95 -0.20 22.62 -12.49
C LEU A 95 -1.44 21.75 -12.24
N LEU A 96 -1.26 20.44 -12.06
CA LEU A 96 -2.36 19.53 -11.71
C LEU A 96 -2.99 19.92 -10.38
N ARG A 97 -2.17 20.23 -9.38
CA ARG A 97 -2.67 20.64 -8.06
C ARG A 97 -3.44 21.96 -8.14
N GLN A 98 -2.93 22.93 -8.88
CA GLN A 98 -3.63 24.19 -9.13
C GLN A 98 -4.96 23.97 -9.86
N SER A 99 -5.02 23.04 -10.82
CA SER A 99 -6.27 22.66 -11.48
C SER A 99 -7.28 22.09 -10.49
N ILE A 100 -6.86 21.18 -9.61
CA ILE A 100 -7.72 20.58 -8.57
C ILE A 100 -8.20 21.66 -7.60
N ASP A 101 -7.29 22.49 -7.08
CA ASP A 101 -7.62 23.55 -6.12
C ASP A 101 -8.58 24.58 -6.75
N SER A 102 -8.42 24.88 -8.05
CA SER A 102 -9.36 25.76 -8.79
C SER A 102 -10.75 25.14 -8.96
N GLN A 103 -10.86 23.83 -9.09
CA GLN A 103 -12.16 23.15 -9.14
C GLN A 103 -12.82 23.13 -7.75
N ASN A 104 -12.07 22.80 -6.71
CA ASN A 104 -12.57 22.79 -5.34
C ASN A 104 -13.11 24.18 -4.91
N CYS A 105 -12.44 25.27 -5.32
CA CYS A 105 -12.93 26.62 -4.99
C CYS A 105 -14.19 27.02 -5.77
N LEU A 106 -14.49 26.39 -6.90
CA LEU A 106 -15.76 26.61 -7.63
C LEU A 106 -16.90 25.87 -6.94
N ASP A 107 -16.66 24.64 -6.49
CA ASP A 107 -17.65 23.83 -5.76
C ASP A 107 -18.08 24.46 -4.42
N ASP A 108 -17.16 25.13 -3.70
CA ASP A 108 -17.47 25.84 -2.44
C ASP A 108 -18.28 27.13 -2.62
N ASN A 109 -18.31 27.70 -3.84
CA ASN A 109 -18.98 28.97 -4.16
C ASN A 109 -20.31 28.81 -4.91
N GLU A 110 -20.82 27.57 -5.10
CA GLU A 110 -22.14 27.37 -5.71
C GLU A 110 -23.27 27.71 -4.72
N ASP A 111 -23.62 28.99 -4.67
CA ASP A 111 -25.01 29.41 -4.51
C ASP A 111 -25.82 28.90 -5.74
N PRO A 112 -27.04 28.35 -5.59
CA PRO A 112 -27.68 27.55 -6.64
C PRO A 112 -28.25 28.32 -7.85
N LYS A 113 -27.76 29.53 -8.13
CA LYS A 113 -28.20 30.37 -9.25
C LYS A 113 -27.13 31.36 -9.70
N SER A 114 -26.19 30.94 -10.55
CA SER A 114 -25.72 31.83 -11.62
C SER A 114 -25.09 31.05 -12.76
N ASN A 115 -25.65 31.22 -13.95
CA ASN A 115 -25.29 30.54 -15.18
C ASN A 115 -23.96 31.04 -15.78
N LEU A 116 -23.22 30.10 -16.37
CA LEU A 116 -22.67 30.16 -17.74
C LEU A 116 -22.21 31.54 -18.25
N ALA A 117 -20.91 31.84 -18.11
CA ALA A 117 -20.14 32.55 -19.14
C ALA A 117 -18.65 32.56 -18.79
N MET A 118 -17.81 32.31 -19.80
CA MET A 118 -16.35 32.52 -19.84
C MET A 118 -15.53 31.52 -18.98
N LEU A 119 -14.81 30.55 -19.54
CA LEU A 119 -13.90 30.64 -20.69
C LEU A 119 -13.75 29.25 -21.34
N ASN A 120 -14.06 29.18 -22.64
CA ASN A 120 -13.52 28.17 -23.53
C ASN A 120 -12.02 28.45 -23.73
N LEU A 121 -11.16 27.57 -23.22
CA LEU A 121 -9.85 27.33 -23.83
C LEU A 121 -9.60 25.83 -23.90
N GLU A 122 -10.00 25.28 -25.05
CA GLU A 122 -9.53 24.05 -25.69
C GLU A 122 -8.77 23.04 -24.81
N ALA A 123 -9.52 22.18 -24.12
CA ALA A 123 -9.06 20.83 -23.80
C ALA A 123 -10.26 19.88 -23.89
N ASN A 124 -10.60 19.51 -25.13
CA ASN A 124 -11.40 18.33 -25.41
C ASN A 124 -10.58 17.08 -25.06
N VAL A 125 -10.64 16.65 -23.80
CA VAL A 125 -10.41 15.25 -23.40
C VAL A 125 -11.41 14.96 -22.28
N ASN A 126 -12.56 14.41 -22.66
CA ASN A 126 -13.48 13.65 -21.81
C ASN A 126 -13.68 14.20 -20.39
N SER A 127 -14.54 15.21 -20.28
CA SER A 127 -15.31 15.47 -19.07
C SER A 127 -16.23 14.27 -18.79
N THR A 128 -15.65 13.20 -18.27
CA THR A 128 -16.37 12.06 -17.70
C THR A 128 -15.80 11.81 -16.31
N ASN A 129 -16.34 12.56 -15.35
CA ASN A 129 -16.81 12.06 -14.06
C ASN A 129 -15.96 10.97 -13.40
N TYR A 130 -14.95 11.38 -12.62
CA TYR A 130 -14.63 10.66 -11.39
C TYR A 130 -13.97 11.61 -10.40
N SER A 131 -14.80 12.34 -9.67
CA SER A 131 -14.40 12.85 -8.36
C SER A 131 -14.58 11.71 -7.35
N LEU A 132 -13.47 11.13 -6.91
CA LEU A 132 -13.50 10.25 -5.74
C LEU A 132 -13.42 11.16 -4.51
N GLY A 133 -14.56 11.44 -3.87
CA GLY A 133 -14.60 12.19 -2.62
C GLY A 133 -15.09 13.64 -2.68
N SER A 134 -15.73 14.10 -3.77
CA SER A 134 -16.58 15.31 -3.67
C SER A 134 -17.66 15.07 -2.61
N PRO A 135 -18.01 16.07 -1.76
CA PRO A 135 -19.13 15.96 -0.84
C PRO A 135 -20.43 15.66 -1.60
N CYS A 136 -20.79 14.38 -1.69
CA CYS A 136 -22.06 13.99 -2.27
C CYS A 136 -23.17 14.42 -1.31
N LYS A 137 -24.22 15.03 -1.86
CA LYS A 137 -25.45 15.27 -1.09
C LYS A 137 -25.94 13.91 -0.61
N LEU A 138 -26.17 13.79 0.69
CA LEU A 138 -26.73 12.59 1.31
C LEU A 138 -28.02 12.20 0.57
N ILE A 139 -28.05 10.97 0.05
CA ILE A 139 -29.21 10.43 -0.65
C ILE A 139 -29.70 9.19 0.11
N ASP A 140 -31.00 9.13 0.32
CA ASP A 140 -31.62 7.95 0.90
C ASP A 140 -31.42 6.72 -0.01
N MET A 141 -31.00 5.59 0.58
CA MET A 141 -30.79 4.31 -0.11
C MET A 141 -31.97 3.91 -1.00
N ARG A 142 -33.22 4.11 -0.56
CA ARG A 142 -34.39 3.82 -1.39
C ARG A 142 -34.46 4.72 -2.63
N THR A 143 -34.11 5.99 -2.47
CA THR A 143 -34.03 6.94 -3.58
C THR A 143 -32.92 6.55 -4.55
N LEU A 144 -31.80 6.03 -4.05
CA LEU A 144 -30.70 5.53 -4.87
C LEU A 144 -31.09 4.32 -5.73
N GLU A 145 -31.83 3.36 -5.17
CA GLU A 145 -32.35 2.19 -5.90
C GLU A 145 -33.38 2.59 -6.97
N THR A 146 -34.28 3.54 -6.64
CA THR A 146 -35.32 4.01 -7.59
C THR A 146 -34.76 4.87 -8.73
N ARG A 147 -33.65 5.58 -8.52
CA ARG A 147 -32.99 6.37 -9.57
C ARG A 147 -32.23 5.49 -10.58
N ASN A 148 -31.76 4.32 -10.15
CA ASN A 148 -30.90 3.43 -10.95
C ASN A 148 -31.57 2.08 -11.24
N THR A 149 -32.86 2.09 -11.59
CA THR A 149 -33.65 0.86 -11.82
C THR A 149 -33.16 0.03 -13.01
N THR A 150 -32.44 0.63 -13.95
CA THR A 150 -31.86 -0.06 -15.10
C THR A 150 -30.60 -0.84 -14.75
N ASP A 151 -29.93 -0.51 -13.66
CA ASP A 151 -28.67 -1.11 -13.25
C ASP A 151 -28.90 -2.18 -12.17
N ARG A 152 -28.55 -3.43 -12.52
CA ARG A 152 -28.67 -4.59 -11.64
C ARG A 152 -27.78 -4.49 -10.39
N ALA A 153 -26.74 -3.66 -10.42
CA ALA A 153 -25.90 -3.41 -9.24
C ALA A 153 -26.70 -2.78 -8.09
N PHE A 154 -27.67 -1.92 -8.41
CA PHE A 154 -28.49 -1.20 -7.43
C PHE A 154 -29.79 -1.95 -7.06
N SER A 155 -30.10 -3.07 -7.72
CA SER A 155 -31.27 -3.87 -7.34
C SER A 155 -31.04 -4.52 -5.97
N GLU A 156 -31.95 -4.29 -5.02
CA GLU A 156 -31.88 -4.83 -3.65
C GLU A 156 -30.59 -4.45 -2.91
N LEU A 157 -30.03 -3.28 -3.22
CA LEU A 157 -28.79 -2.77 -2.63
C LEU A 157 -28.86 -2.77 -1.10
N CYS A 158 -29.96 -2.30 -0.51
CA CYS A 158 -30.15 -2.29 0.94
C CYS A 158 -30.03 -3.69 1.55
N GLN A 159 -30.63 -4.68 0.89
CA GLN A 159 -30.65 -6.06 1.37
C GLN A 159 -29.28 -6.70 1.25
N LYS A 160 -28.62 -6.51 0.10
CA LYS A 160 -27.25 -6.99 -0.14
C LYS A 160 -26.26 -6.37 0.83
N PHE A 161 -26.36 -5.06 1.08
CA PHE A 161 -25.49 -4.37 2.02
C PHE A 161 -25.74 -4.83 3.47
N THR A 162 -27.00 -5.01 3.86
CA THR A 162 -27.36 -5.57 5.17
C THR A 162 -26.81 -7.00 5.34
N ALA A 163 -26.94 -7.85 4.32
CA ALA A 163 -26.40 -9.20 4.34
C ALA A 163 -24.87 -9.20 4.44
N PHE A 164 -24.20 -8.31 3.69
CA PHE A 164 -22.76 -8.15 3.71
C PHE A 164 -22.23 -7.74 5.08
N LEU A 165 -22.86 -6.76 5.74
CA LEU A 165 -22.43 -6.36 7.08
C LEU A 165 -22.58 -7.52 8.06
N ASN A 166 -23.74 -8.17 8.09
CA ASN A 166 -23.98 -9.27 9.03
C ASN A 166 -23.07 -10.49 8.78
N SER A 167 -22.64 -10.75 7.54
CA SER A 167 -21.66 -11.82 7.27
C SER A 167 -20.22 -11.40 7.58
N SER A 168 -19.88 -10.13 7.38
CA SER A 168 -18.50 -9.63 7.50
C SER A 168 -18.10 -9.24 8.92
N ILE A 169 -19.07 -8.90 9.77
CA ILE A 169 -18.85 -8.46 11.17
C ILE A 169 -18.10 -9.50 12.00
N HIS A 170 -18.40 -10.78 11.82
CA HIS A 170 -17.66 -11.85 12.48
C HIS A 170 -16.20 -11.94 11.99
N GLY A 171 -15.95 -11.63 10.72
CA GLY A 171 -14.60 -11.53 10.16
C GLY A 171 -13.80 -10.33 10.66
N TRP A 172 -14.47 -9.30 11.20
CA TRP A 172 -13.85 -8.11 11.79
C TRP A 172 -13.59 -8.25 13.30
N GLY A 173 -13.86 -9.42 13.89
CA GLY A 173 -13.57 -9.71 15.30
C GLY A 173 -14.66 -9.26 16.27
N TYR A 174 -15.88 -9.00 15.80
CA TYR A 174 -17.03 -8.75 16.66
C TYR A 174 -17.90 -10.01 16.79
N GLU A 175 -17.93 -10.61 17.98
CA GLU A 175 -18.61 -11.90 18.22
C GLU A 175 -20.04 -11.75 18.77
N ASP A 176 -20.38 -10.63 19.40
CA ASP A 176 -21.68 -10.38 20.06
C ASP A 176 -22.49 -9.24 19.44
N VAL A 177 -22.58 -9.17 18.11
CA VAL A 177 -23.40 -8.14 17.43
C VAL A 177 -24.76 -8.72 17.09
N SER A 178 -25.81 -8.12 17.64
CA SER A 178 -27.19 -8.38 17.22
C SER A 178 -27.35 -8.06 15.73
N TYR A 179 -28.17 -8.84 15.01
CA TYR A 179 -28.42 -8.64 13.58
C TYR A 179 -28.69 -7.17 13.23
N ILE A 180 -27.79 -6.58 12.43
CA ILE A 180 -27.91 -5.18 12.00
C ILE A 180 -28.99 -5.10 10.93
N LYS A 181 -29.99 -4.25 11.15
CA LYS A 181 -31.03 -3.95 10.17
C LYS A 181 -30.90 -2.52 9.71
N ILE A 182 -30.55 -2.34 8.45
CA ILE A 182 -30.43 -1.01 7.85
C ILE A 182 -31.84 -0.55 7.43
N PRO A 183 -32.32 0.59 7.95
CA PRO A 183 -33.61 1.13 7.52
C PRO A 183 -33.51 1.61 6.08
N SER A 184 -34.64 1.57 5.37
CA SER A 184 -34.74 2.07 4.00
C SER A 184 -34.66 3.59 3.88
N THR A 185 -34.53 4.30 5.02
CA THR A 185 -34.34 5.76 5.14
C THR A 185 -32.89 6.10 5.47
N PHE A 186 -31.98 5.14 5.32
CA PHE A 186 -30.56 5.31 5.64
C PHE A 186 -29.91 6.14 4.54
N GLU A 187 -29.34 7.27 4.95
CA GLU A 187 -28.68 8.22 4.06
C GLU A 187 -27.23 7.83 3.81
N VAL A 188 -26.81 7.85 2.53
CA VAL A 188 -25.46 7.53 2.05
C VAL A 188 -24.93 8.68 1.21
#